data_AF-A0A9P7CFH7-F1
#
_entry.id   AF-A0A9P7CFH7-F1
#
_cell.length_a   1.000
_cell.length_b   1.000
_cell.length_c   1.000
_cell.angle_alpha   90.00
_cell.angle_beta   90.00
_cell.angle_gamma   90.00
#
_symmetry.space_group_name_H-M   'P 1'
#
loop_
_entity.id
_entity.type
_entity.pdbx_description
1 polymer ?
#
loop_
_entity_poly.entity_id
_entity_poly.type
_entity_poly.pdbx_seq_one_letter_code
_entity_poly.pdbx_strand_id
1 'polypeptide(L)'
;MDSTNLSDSIKNLKIKEDKPKATYDKAALKERWKILGNDAEQISMIRKACMNTFARNDFMKTLQTIKANFVQRDYEGIFTESSNLEVYAAAYVPGRALCYYEIFSSRPSLLKLLMKRSQLYCIGSGSGSELVAIAAAMTRVPAERQKIKLVMQDIGEYESVLTSFEETIRERWSVTEDQLSCVYEKGDILDPDNTLIKERMSQADLITFMFVMNELFVKKAAALNLIQTLVKSMKRGAHLLVVESAGSFSHLKVGNKTYMVYMLLDAIQDLELVINEDSRWYRHPDNLKYPIDVQNMRYFIPFLAWYLSHLAADPLRTKACTSGLLSGLQELTAQKLSGAKKLDKRVIEMTCYGLFISGPLGHFLYEVMNKVFTGKSGLKVKIGQLLFSNLLISPIMNSTYLTAMSIIAGVRSPAKLKANIKTGLLPMQKISWIISPLTLIVAQNMLPPTTWVPFFNLIAFVFGTYINTMVKRKRISEDAAKKQ
;
A
#
# COMPACT_ATOMS: atom_id res chain seq x y z
N MET A 1 58.13 5.47 12.06
CA MET A 1 57.49 4.87 10.87
C MET A 1 56.10 5.48 10.80
N ASP A 2 55.99 6.53 9.99
CA ASP A 2 54.84 7.43 9.99
C ASP A 2 53.57 6.71 9.54
N SER A 3 52.52 6.95 10.33
CA SER A 3 51.13 6.63 10.02
C SER A 3 50.68 7.49 8.83
N THR A 4 51.07 7.12 7.62
CA THR A 4 50.49 7.63 6.38
C THR A 4 49.03 7.20 6.28
N ASN A 5 48.19 8.09 6.80
CA ASN A 5 46.79 8.38 6.48
C ASN A 5 46.11 7.43 5.48
N LEU A 6 45.48 6.38 6.01
CA LEU A 6 44.54 5.53 5.28
C LEU A 6 43.41 6.36 4.60
N SER A 7 43.11 7.54 5.15
CA SER A 7 42.22 8.57 4.58
C SER A 7 42.62 9.02 3.18
N ASP A 8 43.92 9.17 2.90
CA ASP A 8 44.37 9.75 1.64
C ASP A 8 44.44 8.69 0.52
N SER A 9 44.65 7.42 0.88
CA SER A 9 44.52 6.28 -0.03
C SER A 9 43.07 6.03 -0.49
N ILE A 10 42.07 6.39 0.33
CA ILE A 10 40.65 6.24 -0.01
C ILE A 10 40.16 7.38 -0.91
N LYS A 11 40.69 8.61 -0.75
CA LYS A 11 40.29 9.77 -1.57
C LYS A 11 40.67 9.65 -3.05
N ASN A 12 41.66 8.84 -3.39
CA ASN A 12 42.13 8.64 -4.76
C ASN A 12 41.53 7.41 -5.47
N LEU A 13 40.66 6.63 -4.80
CA LEU A 13 39.86 5.60 -5.46
C LEU A 13 38.70 6.24 -6.25
N LYS A 14 39.04 6.88 -7.37
CA LYS A 14 38.06 7.12 -8.44
C LYS A 14 37.73 5.77 -9.07
N ILE A 15 36.77 5.05 -8.48
CA ILE A 15 36.10 3.96 -9.17
C ILE A 15 35.30 4.61 -10.31
N LYS A 16 35.91 4.76 -11.48
CA LYS A 16 35.16 4.89 -12.72
C LYS A 16 34.46 3.55 -12.94
N GLU A 17 33.26 3.40 -12.37
CA GLU A 17 32.30 2.48 -12.94
C GLU A 17 31.84 3.08 -14.27
N ASP A 18 32.64 2.94 -15.32
CA ASP A 18 32.12 2.95 -16.69
C ASP A 18 31.32 1.64 -16.86
N LYS A 19 30.20 1.53 -16.15
CA LYS A 19 29.14 0.60 -16.55
C LYS A 19 28.64 1.17 -17.87
N PRO A 20 28.79 0.46 -19.00
CA PRO A 20 28.27 0.94 -20.27
C PRO A 20 26.78 1.24 -20.06
N LYS A 21 26.38 2.52 -20.20
CA LYS A 21 24.97 2.88 -20.26
C LYS A 21 24.40 2.03 -21.39
N ALA A 22 23.52 1.08 -21.06
CA ALA A 22 22.85 0.28 -22.06
C ALA A 22 22.21 1.24 -23.07
N THR A 23 22.77 1.29 -24.27
CA THR A 23 22.23 2.04 -25.39
C THR A 23 21.01 1.27 -25.84
N TYR A 24 19.82 1.74 -25.44
CA TYR A 24 18.56 1.15 -25.86
C TYR A 24 18.25 1.64 -27.27
N ASP A 25 17.98 0.70 -28.19
CA ASP A 25 17.57 1.01 -29.55
C ASP A 25 16.19 1.69 -29.54
N LYS A 26 16.21 3.02 -29.69
CA LYS A 26 14.99 3.84 -29.71
C LYS A 26 14.13 3.57 -30.93
N ALA A 27 14.71 3.14 -32.05
CA ALA A 27 13.97 2.83 -33.26
C ALA A 27 13.20 1.52 -33.07
N ALA A 28 13.86 0.47 -32.55
CA ALA A 28 13.22 -0.79 -32.23
C ALA A 28 12.06 -0.63 -31.22
N LEU A 29 12.25 0.22 -30.20
CA LEU A 29 11.19 0.54 -29.23
C LEU A 29 9.99 1.24 -29.89
N LYS A 30 10.24 2.18 -30.81
CA LYS A 30 9.17 2.91 -31.52
C LYS A 30 8.36 1.97 -32.41
N GLU A 31 9.00 1.02 -33.08
CA GLU A 31 8.30 -0.01 -33.87
C GLU A 31 7.47 -0.93 -32.98
N ARG A 32 8.03 -1.38 -31.84
CA ARG A 32 7.30 -2.18 -30.84
C ARG A 32 6.07 -1.47 -30.29
N TRP A 33 6.15 -0.16 -30.06
CA TRP A 33 5.01 0.64 -29.62
C TRP A 33 3.87 0.72 -30.63
N LYS A 34 4.13 0.55 -31.92
CA LYS A 34 3.08 0.51 -32.95
C LYS A 34 2.24 -0.76 -32.89
N ILE A 35 2.76 -1.85 -32.31
CA ILE A 35 2.09 -3.16 -32.26
C ILE A 35 0.71 -3.08 -31.59
N LEU A 36 0.61 -2.35 -30.47
CA LEU A 36 -0.67 -2.18 -29.76
C LEU A 36 -1.52 -1.02 -30.28
N GLY A 37 -0.99 -0.17 -31.16
CA GLY A 37 -1.70 1.04 -31.62
C GLY A 37 -2.11 2.00 -30.50
N ASN A 38 -3.12 2.83 -30.78
CA ASN A 38 -3.72 3.78 -29.83
C ASN A 38 -5.00 3.25 -29.16
N ASP A 39 -5.61 2.20 -29.71
CA ASP A 39 -6.78 1.54 -29.15
C ASP A 39 -6.36 0.43 -28.18
N ALA A 40 -7.29 -0.08 -27.38
CA ALA A 40 -7.05 -1.16 -26.43
C ALA A 40 -6.89 -2.53 -27.15
N GLU A 41 -5.78 -2.73 -27.87
CA GLU A 41 -5.51 -3.93 -28.66
C GLU A 41 -5.54 -5.22 -27.82
N GLN A 42 -5.29 -5.14 -26.50
CA GLN A 42 -5.53 -6.24 -25.55
C GLN A 42 -6.95 -6.78 -25.64
N ILE A 43 -7.95 -5.91 -25.79
CA ILE A 43 -9.36 -6.30 -25.88
C ILE A 43 -9.67 -6.93 -27.23
N SER A 44 -9.10 -6.40 -28.31
CA SER A 44 -9.21 -6.98 -29.64
C SER A 44 -8.63 -8.39 -29.69
N MET A 45 -7.46 -8.57 -29.07
CA MET A 45 -6.78 -9.86 -28.92
C MET A 45 -7.62 -10.84 -28.09
N ILE A 46 -8.06 -10.46 -26.88
CA ILE A 46 -8.91 -11.33 -26.03
C ILE A 46 -10.21 -11.71 -26.76
N ARG A 47 -10.86 -10.75 -27.44
CA ARG A 47 -12.09 -11.00 -28.21
C ARG A 47 -11.87 -12.07 -29.29
N LYS A 48 -10.72 -12.03 -29.98
CA LYS A 48 -10.39 -13.02 -31.01
C LYS A 48 -10.17 -14.40 -30.39
N ALA A 49 -9.38 -14.49 -29.33
CA ALA A 49 -9.11 -15.75 -28.63
C ALA A 49 -10.36 -16.41 -28.04
N CYS A 50 -11.33 -15.60 -27.59
CA CYS A 50 -12.59 -16.08 -27.02
C CYS A 50 -13.74 -16.18 -28.05
N MET A 51 -13.49 -16.04 -29.35
CA MET A 51 -14.55 -15.98 -30.36
C MET A 51 -15.42 -17.25 -30.37
N ASN A 52 -14.80 -18.43 -30.23
CA ASN A 52 -15.53 -19.69 -30.14
C ASN A 52 -16.39 -19.77 -28.87
N THR A 53 -15.89 -19.25 -27.75
CA THR A 53 -16.65 -19.18 -26.49
C THR A 53 -17.87 -18.27 -26.64
N PHE A 54 -17.73 -17.11 -27.28
CA PHE A 54 -18.86 -16.21 -27.54
C PHE A 54 -19.92 -16.81 -28.49
N ALA A 55 -19.51 -17.72 -29.37
CA ALA A 55 -20.41 -18.40 -30.29
C ALA A 55 -21.23 -19.54 -29.63
N ARG A 56 -20.95 -19.88 -28.36
CA ARG A 56 -21.68 -20.92 -27.63
C ARG A 56 -23.14 -20.51 -27.38
N ASN A 57 -24.07 -21.42 -27.66
CA ASN A 57 -25.51 -21.20 -27.44
C ASN A 57 -25.88 -21.01 -25.95
N ASP A 58 -25.08 -21.56 -25.03
CA ASP A 58 -25.30 -21.48 -23.58
C ASP A 58 -24.57 -20.30 -22.91
N PHE A 59 -23.77 -19.52 -23.65
CA PHE A 59 -22.86 -18.50 -23.09
C PHE A 59 -23.53 -17.60 -22.06
N MET A 60 -24.67 -16.97 -22.41
CA MET A 60 -25.36 -16.03 -21.51
C MET A 60 -25.95 -16.72 -20.29
N LYS A 61 -26.42 -17.96 -20.42
CA LYS A 61 -26.96 -18.75 -19.31
C LYS A 61 -25.84 -19.11 -18.33
N THR A 62 -24.71 -19.61 -18.85
CA THR A 62 -23.52 -19.96 -18.07
C THR A 62 -22.94 -18.74 -17.36
N LEU A 63 -22.86 -17.59 -18.04
CA LEU A 63 -22.42 -16.33 -17.43
C LEU A 63 -23.33 -15.87 -16.27
N GLN A 64 -24.65 -16.05 -16.40
CA GLN A 64 -25.59 -15.74 -15.31
C GLN A 64 -25.39 -16.67 -14.11
N THR A 65 -25.16 -17.96 -14.34
CA THR A 65 -24.83 -18.93 -13.28
C THR A 65 -23.56 -18.53 -12.55
N ILE A 66 -22.48 -18.21 -13.28
CA ILE A 66 -21.21 -17.74 -12.69
C ILE A 66 -21.45 -16.51 -11.81
N LYS A 67 -22.21 -15.52 -12.30
CA LYS A 67 -22.56 -14.32 -11.52
C LYS A 67 -23.34 -14.66 -10.24
N ALA A 68 -24.27 -15.60 -10.30
CA ALA A 68 -25.04 -16.04 -9.13
C ALA A 68 -24.14 -16.72 -8.08
N ASN A 69 -23.20 -17.58 -8.53
CA ASN A 69 -22.27 -18.26 -7.64
C ASN A 69 -21.31 -17.27 -6.95
N PHE A 70 -20.87 -16.21 -7.64
CA PHE A 70 -20.08 -15.13 -7.01
C PHE A 70 -20.84 -14.43 -5.88
N VAL A 71 -22.15 -14.17 -6.07
CA VAL A 71 -23.00 -13.58 -5.02
C VAL A 71 -23.10 -14.51 -3.80
N GLN A 72 -23.16 -15.82 -4.04
CA GLN A 72 -23.25 -16.85 -2.99
C GLN A 72 -21.89 -17.22 -2.38
N ARG A 73 -20.78 -16.72 -2.94
CA ARG A 73 -19.40 -17.09 -2.60
C ARG A 73 -19.10 -18.59 -2.79
N ASP A 74 -19.80 -19.22 -3.74
CA ASP A 74 -19.53 -20.58 -4.16
C ASP A 74 -18.45 -20.57 -5.27
N TYR A 75 -17.20 -20.49 -4.85
CA TYR A 75 -16.06 -20.48 -5.78
C TYR A 75 -15.83 -21.86 -6.41
N GLU A 76 -16.15 -22.94 -5.70
CA GLU A 76 -15.99 -24.30 -6.18
C GLU A 76 -16.89 -24.57 -7.39
N GLY A 77 -18.17 -24.17 -7.30
CA GLY A 77 -19.11 -24.26 -8.42
C GLY A 77 -18.76 -23.37 -9.63
N ILE A 78 -17.81 -22.43 -9.50
CA ILE A 78 -17.31 -21.62 -10.62
C ILE A 78 -16.08 -22.27 -11.24
N PHE A 79 -15.09 -22.65 -10.41
CA PHE A 79 -13.74 -22.96 -10.87
C PHE A 79 -13.44 -24.44 -11.08
N THR A 80 -14.34 -25.35 -10.70
CA THR A 80 -14.17 -26.80 -10.93
C THR A 80 -14.80 -27.30 -12.23
N GLU A 81 -15.78 -26.57 -12.77
CA GLU A 81 -16.50 -26.94 -13.98
C GLU A 81 -15.80 -26.32 -15.21
N SER A 82 -15.19 -27.16 -16.06
CA SER A 82 -14.39 -26.70 -17.20
C SER A 82 -15.18 -25.83 -18.18
N SER A 83 -16.47 -26.13 -18.37
CA SER A 83 -17.35 -25.35 -19.24
C SER A 83 -17.61 -23.92 -18.74
N ASN A 84 -17.46 -23.66 -17.43
CA ASN A 84 -17.54 -22.33 -16.83
C ASN A 84 -16.27 -21.52 -17.05
N LEU A 85 -15.10 -22.17 -17.11
CA LEU A 85 -13.79 -21.50 -17.13
C LEU A 85 -13.58 -20.64 -18.38
N GLU A 86 -14.01 -21.14 -19.54
CA GLU A 86 -13.94 -20.38 -20.80
C GLU A 86 -14.85 -19.14 -20.76
N VAL A 87 -16.08 -19.31 -20.30
CA VAL A 87 -17.07 -18.22 -20.18
C VAL A 87 -16.60 -17.20 -19.15
N TYR A 88 -16.03 -17.66 -18.03
CA TYR A 88 -15.39 -16.83 -17.03
C TYR A 88 -14.23 -16.03 -17.64
N ALA A 89 -13.33 -16.68 -18.36
CA ALA A 89 -12.19 -16.01 -18.99
C ALA A 89 -12.66 -14.94 -19.97
N ALA A 90 -13.58 -15.29 -20.89
CA ALA A 90 -14.15 -14.36 -21.87
C ALA A 90 -14.82 -13.14 -21.20
N ALA A 91 -15.42 -13.31 -20.02
CA ALA A 91 -16.12 -12.23 -19.33
C ALA A 91 -15.26 -11.37 -18.40
N TYR A 92 -14.30 -11.98 -17.69
CA TYR A 92 -13.59 -11.32 -16.59
C TYR A 92 -12.12 -10.98 -16.90
N VAL A 93 -11.49 -11.64 -17.89
CA VAL A 93 -10.11 -11.33 -18.32
C VAL A 93 -9.98 -9.93 -18.92
N PRO A 94 -10.88 -9.42 -19.78
CA PRO A 94 -10.77 -8.08 -20.40
C PRO A 94 -10.40 -6.95 -19.44
N GLY A 95 -11.20 -6.76 -18.38
CA GLY A 95 -10.99 -5.67 -17.42
C GLY A 95 -9.72 -5.85 -16.60
N ARG A 96 -9.46 -7.10 -16.18
CA ARG A 96 -8.26 -7.45 -15.39
C ARG A 96 -6.99 -7.29 -16.19
N ALA A 97 -6.94 -7.82 -17.42
CA ALA A 97 -5.79 -7.69 -18.31
C ALA A 97 -5.45 -6.23 -18.61
N LEU A 98 -6.45 -5.37 -18.83
CA LEU A 98 -6.23 -3.94 -19.01
C LEU A 98 -5.69 -3.25 -17.76
N CYS A 99 -6.27 -3.55 -16.60
CA CYS A 99 -5.80 -3.04 -15.31
C CYS A 99 -4.35 -3.48 -15.03
N TYR A 100 -4.06 -4.77 -15.21
CA TYR A 100 -2.75 -5.34 -14.96
C TYR A 100 -1.72 -4.82 -15.96
N TYR A 101 -2.12 -4.60 -17.22
CA TYR A 101 -1.28 -3.97 -18.22
C TYR A 101 -0.88 -2.55 -17.82
N GLU A 102 -1.81 -1.73 -17.30
CA GLU A 102 -1.47 -0.44 -16.70
C GLU A 102 -0.48 -0.63 -15.55
N ILE A 103 -0.68 -1.66 -14.71
CA ILE A 103 0.20 -1.93 -13.58
C ILE A 103 1.64 -2.15 -14.02
N PHE A 104 1.83 -3.07 -14.97
CA PHE A 104 3.14 -3.44 -15.50
C PHE A 104 3.76 -2.36 -16.38
N SER A 105 2.97 -1.57 -17.13
CA SER A 105 3.49 -0.57 -18.07
C SER A 105 3.77 0.81 -17.45
N SER A 106 3.10 1.17 -16.35
CA SER A 106 3.33 2.48 -15.71
C SER A 106 4.44 2.46 -14.64
N ARG A 107 4.95 1.27 -14.27
CA ARG A 107 5.97 1.11 -13.22
C ARG A 107 7.32 0.68 -13.81
N PRO A 108 8.37 1.53 -13.73
CA PRO A 108 9.69 1.23 -14.30
C PRO A 108 10.35 -0.04 -13.73
N SER A 109 10.13 -0.36 -12.46
CA SER A 109 10.67 -1.57 -11.82
C SER A 109 10.13 -2.84 -12.48
N LEU A 110 8.82 -2.88 -12.77
CA LEU A 110 8.17 -4.00 -13.44
C LEU A 110 8.58 -4.09 -14.91
N LEU A 111 8.58 -2.96 -15.64
CA LEU A 111 9.07 -2.93 -17.03
C LEU A 111 10.51 -3.44 -17.16
N LYS A 112 11.39 -3.10 -16.20
CA LYS A 112 12.79 -3.55 -16.20
C LYS A 112 12.92 -5.07 -16.05
N LEU A 113 11.98 -5.74 -15.39
CA LEU A 113 11.92 -7.21 -15.35
C LEU A 113 11.57 -7.78 -16.73
N LEU A 114 10.64 -7.14 -17.44
CA LEU A 114 10.20 -7.56 -18.79
C LEU A 114 11.26 -7.32 -19.88
N MET A 115 12.25 -6.45 -19.62
CA MET A 115 13.35 -6.13 -20.56
C MET A 115 14.48 -7.16 -20.61
N LYS A 116 14.57 -8.05 -19.63
CA LYS A 116 15.71 -8.95 -19.44
C LYS A 116 15.24 -10.40 -19.41
N ARG A 117 16.18 -11.33 -19.23
CA ARG A 117 15.83 -12.70 -18.83
C ARG A 117 15.21 -12.65 -17.44
N SER A 118 13.97 -13.11 -17.31
CA SER A 118 13.27 -13.15 -16.02
C SER A 118 12.27 -14.29 -15.97
N GLN A 119 12.15 -14.91 -14.79
CA GLN A 119 11.10 -15.90 -14.51
C GLN A 119 10.04 -15.28 -13.62
N LEU A 120 8.79 -15.33 -14.06
CA LEU A 120 7.62 -14.81 -13.35
C LEU A 120 6.81 -16.00 -12.87
N TYR A 121 6.47 -16.04 -11.59
CA TYR A 121 5.58 -17.05 -11.02
C TYR A 121 4.28 -16.39 -10.59
N CYS A 122 3.24 -16.62 -11.36
CA CYS A 122 1.93 -15.99 -11.23
C CYS A 122 0.96 -16.96 -10.56
N ILE A 123 0.60 -16.67 -9.31
CA ILE A 123 -0.25 -17.51 -8.47
C ILE A 123 -1.72 -17.07 -8.62
N GLY A 124 -2.61 -18.03 -8.91
CA GLY A 124 -4.03 -17.76 -9.19
C GLY A 124 -4.27 -17.05 -10.52
N SER A 125 -3.37 -17.26 -11.49
CA SER A 125 -3.37 -16.51 -12.75
C SER A 125 -4.07 -17.25 -13.89
N GLY A 126 -4.61 -18.44 -13.64
CA GLY A 126 -4.97 -19.43 -14.66
C GLY A 126 -5.97 -18.94 -15.69
N SER A 127 -6.82 -17.98 -15.35
CA SER A 127 -7.73 -17.36 -16.31
C SER A 127 -7.05 -16.60 -17.45
N GLY A 128 -5.76 -16.23 -17.34
CA GLY A 128 -4.99 -15.59 -18.41
C GLY A 128 -4.88 -14.07 -18.35
N SER A 129 -5.44 -13.42 -17.33
CA SER A 129 -5.35 -11.95 -17.18
C SER A 129 -3.92 -11.43 -17.10
N GLU A 130 -3.06 -12.11 -16.34
CA GLU A 130 -1.64 -11.75 -16.22
C GLU A 130 -0.86 -12.06 -17.51
N LEU A 131 -1.11 -13.21 -18.16
CA LEU A 131 -0.52 -13.55 -19.45
C LEU A 131 -0.72 -12.42 -20.46
N VAL A 132 -1.98 -12.02 -20.66
CA VAL A 132 -2.33 -10.98 -21.62
C VAL A 132 -1.68 -9.64 -21.25
N ALA A 133 -1.74 -9.27 -19.97
CA ALA A 133 -1.19 -8.02 -19.48
C ALA A 133 0.33 -7.93 -19.63
N ILE A 134 1.04 -8.99 -19.25
CA ILE A 134 2.50 -9.09 -19.31
C ILE A 134 2.96 -9.11 -20.76
N ALA A 135 2.35 -9.94 -21.61
CA ALA A 135 2.68 -9.99 -23.03
C ALA A 135 2.46 -8.62 -23.71
N ALA A 136 1.36 -7.93 -23.38
CA ALA A 136 1.14 -6.57 -23.86
C ALA A 136 2.20 -5.58 -23.33
N ALA A 137 2.57 -5.66 -22.05
CA ALA A 137 3.61 -4.80 -21.46
C ALA A 137 5.00 -5.07 -22.06
N MET A 138 5.30 -6.29 -22.49
CA MET A 138 6.55 -6.63 -23.21
C MET A 138 6.68 -5.89 -24.55
N THR A 139 5.57 -5.48 -25.17
CA THR A 139 5.61 -4.62 -26.38
C THR A 139 6.03 -3.18 -26.06
N ARG A 140 6.06 -2.78 -24.77
CA ARG A 140 6.50 -1.44 -24.35
C ARG A 140 7.97 -1.34 -24.06
N VAL A 141 8.72 -2.42 -24.28
CA VAL A 141 10.15 -2.50 -24.02
C VAL A 141 10.91 -3.14 -25.21
N PRO A 142 12.22 -2.87 -25.38
CA PRO A 142 13.01 -3.40 -26.49
C PRO A 142 13.12 -4.93 -26.46
N ALA A 143 13.14 -5.54 -27.63
CA ALA A 143 13.03 -6.97 -27.87
C ALA A 143 14.31 -7.78 -27.61
N GLU A 144 15.49 -7.18 -27.78
CA GLU A 144 16.73 -7.95 -28.06
C GLU A 144 17.21 -8.81 -26.89
N ARG A 145 16.74 -8.51 -25.68
CA ARG A 145 17.15 -9.18 -24.44
C ARG A 145 15.99 -9.81 -23.67
N GLN A 146 14.78 -9.74 -24.22
CA GLN A 146 13.58 -10.28 -23.57
C GLN A 146 13.60 -11.79 -23.63
N LYS A 147 13.62 -12.44 -22.46
CA LYS A 147 13.44 -13.89 -22.31
C LYS A 147 12.63 -14.12 -21.05
N ILE A 148 11.32 -14.06 -21.17
CA ILE A 148 10.37 -14.14 -20.08
C ILE A 148 9.84 -15.56 -20.01
N LYS A 149 10.12 -16.23 -18.88
CA LYS A 149 9.46 -17.48 -18.54
C LYS A 149 8.29 -17.17 -17.61
N LEU A 150 7.08 -17.31 -18.12
CA LEU A 150 5.85 -17.07 -17.37
C LEU A 150 5.30 -18.41 -16.88
N VAL A 151 5.37 -18.65 -15.57
CA VAL A 151 4.79 -19.82 -14.92
C VAL A 151 3.48 -19.39 -14.28
N MET A 152 2.38 -19.92 -14.79
CA MET A 152 1.01 -19.64 -14.34
C MET A 152 0.51 -20.82 -13.54
N GLN A 153 0.02 -20.58 -12.32
CA GLN A 153 -0.53 -21.61 -11.46
C GLN A 153 -1.96 -21.27 -11.08
N ASP A 154 -2.84 -22.26 -11.09
CA ASP A 154 -4.23 -22.12 -10.66
C ASP A 154 -4.82 -23.47 -10.23
N ILE A 155 -5.92 -23.43 -9.47
CA ILE A 155 -6.66 -24.65 -9.11
C ILE A 155 -7.55 -25.13 -10.27
N GLY A 156 -7.99 -24.21 -11.13
CA GLY A 156 -8.84 -24.50 -12.30
C GLY A 156 -8.09 -25.24 -13.41
N GLU A 157 -8.80 -25.60 -14.48
CA GLU A 157 -8.25 -26.26 -15.67
C GLU A 157 -8.29 -25.31 -16.87
N TYR A 158 -7.40 -24.32 -16.88
CA TYR A 158 -7.42 -23.25 -17.89
C TYR A 158 -6.50 -23.49 -19.09
N GLU A 159 -5.92 -24.68 -19.25
CA GLU A 159 -4.92 -24.94 -20.30
C GLU A 159 -5.44 -24.63 -21.71
N SER A 160 -6.69 -24.97 -22.03
CA SER A 160 -7.31 -24.64 -23.32
C SER A 160 -7.45 -23.13 -23.55
N VAL A 161 -7.89 -22.40 -22.51
CA VAL A 161 -8.05 -20.94 -22.53
C VAL A 161 -6.70 -20.26 -22.73
N LEU A 162 -5.70 -20.68 -21.96
CA LEU A 162 -4.35 -20.13 -22.03
C LEU A 162 -3.71 -20.39 -23.39
N THR A 163 -3.83 -21.61 -23.92
CA THR A 163 -3.33 -21.95 -25.26
C THR A 163 -3.90 -21.01 -26.32
N SER A 164 -5.23 -20.78 -26.31
CA SER A 164 -5.88 -19.84 -27.24
C SER A 164 -5.36 -18.41 -27.10
N PHE A 165 -5.14 -17.93 -25.87
CA PHE A 165 -4.53 -16.61 -25.65
C PHE A 165 -3.10 -16.54 -26.16
N GLU A 166 -2.27 -17.54 -25.88
CA GLU A 166 -0.88 -17.53 -26.31
C GLU A 166 -0.75 -17.58 -27.84
N GLU A 167 -1.52 -18.43 -28.53
CA GLU A 167 -1.57 -18.47 -29.99
C GLU A 167 -1.95 -17.11 -30.58
N THR A 168 -3.00 -16.49 -30.04
CA THR A 168 -3.48 -15.18 -30.50
C THR A 168 -2.48 -14.06 -30.20
N ILE A 169 -1.78 -14.11 -29.06
CA ILE A 169 -0.71 -13.19 -28.69
C ILE A 169 0.46 -13.31 -29.68
N ARG A 170 0.91 -14.53 -29.99
CA ARG A 170 1.99 -14.79 -30.94
C ARG A 170 1.64 -14.22 -32.31
N GLU A 171 0.41 -14.47 -32.77
CA GLU A 171 -0.09 -13.99 -34.06
C GLU A 171 -0.20 -12.46 -34.12
N ARG A 172 -0.83 -11.82 -33.13
CA ARG A 172 -1.12 -10.37 -33.18
C ARG A 172 0.04 -9.49 -32.75
N TRP A 173 0.84 -9.93 -31.78
CA TRP A 173 1.86 -9.08 -31.17
C TRP A 173 3.28 -9.45 -31.56
N SER A 174 3.45 -10.45 -32.43
CA SER A 174 4.77 -10.90 -32.90
C SER A 174 5.73 -11.20 -31.74
N VAL A 175 5.18 -11.69 -30.62
CA VAL A 175 5.96 -12.18 -29.47
C VAL A 175 6.30 -13.63 -29.76
N THR A 176 7.59 -13.95 -29.88
CA THR A 176 8.04 -15.30 -30.22
C THR A 176 8.18 -16.19 -28.98
N GLU A 177 8.22 -17.51 -29.17
CA GLU A 177 8.45 -18.49 -28.08
C GLU A 177 9.75 -18.23 -27.28
N ASP A 178 10.82 -17.77 -27.94
CA ASP A 178 12.08 -17.43 -27.26
C ASP A 178 11.95 -16.20 -26.36
N GLN A 179 11.00 -15.32 -26.65
CA GLN A 179 10.76 -14.09 -25.90
C GLN A 179 9.81 -14.32 -24.74
N LEU A 180 8.74 -15.09 -24.95
CA LEU A 180 7.77 -15.45 -23.93
C LEU A 180 7.50 -16.96 -24.01
N SER A 181 8.03 -17.69 -23.03
CA SER A 181 7.70 -19.11 -22.84
C SER A 181 6.72 -19.24 -21.68
N CYS A 182 5.59 -19.89 -21.92
CA CYS A 182 4.54 -20.07 -20.92
C CYS A 182 4.53 -21.50 -20.38
N VAL A 183 4.25 -21.64 -19.09
CA VAL A 183 4.04 -22.93 -18.42
C VAL A 183 2.80 -22.80 -17.56
N TYR A 184 1.84 -23.73 -17.71
CA TYR A 184 0.67 -23.81 -16.86
C TYR A 184 0.78 -24.97 -15.88
N GLU A 185 0.44 -24.73 -14.61
CA GLU A 185 0.48 -25.71 -13.54
C GLU A 185 -0.85 -25.72 -12.78
N LYS A 186 -1.65 -26.77 -13.01
CA LYS A 186 -2.87 -27.01 -12.23
C LYS A 186 -2.51 -27.58 -10.86
N GLY A 187 -3.02 -26.98 -9.79
CA GLY A 187 -2.87 -27.50 -8.42
C GLY A 187 -3.36 -26.53 -7.36
N ASP A 188 -3.62 -27.02 -6.14
CA ASP A 188 -3.90 -26.16 -5.00
C ASP A 188 -2.58 -25.57 -4.47
N ILE A 189 -2.42 -24.24 -4.52
CA ILE A 189 -1.23 -23.54 -3.98
C ILE A 189 -1.11 -23.70 -2.45
N LEU A 190 -2.20 -24.09 -1.78
CA LEU A 190 -2.23 -24.34 -0.35
C LEU A 190 -1.92 -25.80 0.02
N ASP A 191 -1.67 -26.66 -0.96
CA ASP A 191 -1.24 -28.05 -0.74
C ASP A 191 0.19 -28.08 -0.16
N PRO A 192 0.38 -28.51 1.10
CA PRO A 192 1.69 -28.54 1.73
C PRO A 192 2.63 -29.58 1.13
N ASP A 193 2.12 -30.59 0.43
CA ASP A 193 2.91 -31.68 -0.15
C ASP A 193 3.40 -31.34 -1.56
N ASN A 194 2.94 -30.23 -2.13
CA ASN A 194 3.34 -29.77 -3.45
C ASN A 194 4.74 -29.13 -3.44
N THR A 195 5.76 -29.98 -3.60
CA THR A 195 7.18 -29.58 -3.64
C THR A 195 7.54 -28.62 -4.78
N LEU A 196 6.75 -28.60 -5.87
CA LEU A 196 6.98 -27.74 -7.03
C LEU A 196 6.82 -26.25 -6.68
N ILE A 197 5.90 -25.91 -5.78
CA ILE A 197 5.65 -24.54 -5.34
C ILE A 197 6.94 -23.90 -4.81
N LYS A 198 7.65 -24.61 -3.94
CA LYS A 198 8.90 -24.15 -3.35
C LYS A 198 9.98 -23.94 -4.41
N GLU A 199 10.07 -24.87 -5.36
CA GLU A 199 11.00 -24.76 -6.49
C GLU A 199 10.70 -23.51 -7.32
N ARG A 200 9.44 -23.31 -7.71
CA ARG A 200 9.01 -22.14 -8.50
C ARG A 200 9.30 -20.81 -7.79
N MET A 201 9.01 -20.72 -6.49
CA MET A 201 9.31 -19.55 -5.67
C MET A 201 10.82 -19.24 -5.62
N SER A 202 11.67 -20.27 -5.58
CA SER A 202 13.13 -20.08 -5.54
C SER A 202 13.76 -19.63 -6.86
N GLN A 203 13.10 -19.93 -7.98
CA GLN A 203 13.57 -19.56 -9.32
C GLN A 203 13.07 -18.16 -9.76
N ALA A 204 11.89 -17.75 -9.29
CA ALA A 204 11.19 -16.56 -9.74
C ALA A 204 11.94 -15.23 -9.44
N ASP A 205 12.03 -14.35 -10.44
CA ASP A 205 12.41 -12.93 -10.34
C ASP A 205 11.27 -12.06 -9.81
N LEU A 206 10.04 -12.49 -10.08
CA LEU A 206 8.81 -11.85 -9.66
C LEU A 206 7.80 -12.94 -9.31
N ILE A 207 7.21 -12.81 -8.13
CA ILE A 207 6.07 -13.61 -7.70
C ILE A 207 4.88 -12.68 -7.58
N THR A 208 3.73 -13.07 -8.12
CA THR A 208 2.53 -12.25 -8.09
C THR A 208 1.40 -12.93 -7.33
N PHE A 209 0.64 -12.13 -6.58
CA PHE A 209 -0.68 -12.48 -6.07
C PHE A 209 -1.63 -11.37 -6.50
N MET A 210 -2.32 -11.55 -7.63
CA MET A 210 -3.21 -10.54 -8.19
C MET A 210 -4.67 -11.01 -8.06
N PHE A 211 -5.40 -10.43 -7.11
CA PHE A 211 -6.81 -10.70 -6.82
C PHE A 211 -7.07 -12.14 -6.34
N VAL A 212 -6.17 -12.71 -5.55
CA VAL A 212 -6.25 -14.10 -5.06
C VAL A 212 -6.03 -14.22 -3.55
N MET A 213 -5.34 -13.27 -2.90
CA MET A 213 -5.02 -13.36 -1.46
C MET A 213 -6.27 -13.48 -0.62
N ASN A 214 -7.32 -12.76 -0.99
CA ASN A 214 -8.58 -12.80 -0.24
C ASN A 214 -9.20 -14.21 -0.24
N GLU A 215 -9.04 -14.95 -1.33
CA GLU A 215 -9.55 -16.32 -1.51
C GLU A 215 -8.70 -17.32 -0.71
N LEU A 216 -7.37 -17.20 -0.79
CA LEU A 216 -6.45 -18.07 -0.04
C LEU A 216 -6.65 -17.97 1.47
N PHE A 217 -6.89 -16.75 1.97
CA PHE A 217 -7.03 -16.49 3.41
C PHE A 217 -8.37 -16.96 4.00
N VAL A 218 -9.25 -17.58 3.20
CA VAL A 218 -10.34 -18.41 3.72
C VAL A 218 -9.76 -19.58 4.52
N LYS A 219 -8.72 -20.25 4.01
CA LYS A 219 -7.96 -21.31 4.71
C LYS A 219 -6.74 -20.73 5.43
N LYS A 220 -6.98 -19.89 6.47
CA LYS A 220 -5.96 -19.07 7.16
C LYS A 220 -4.65 -19.78 7.51
N ALA A 221 -4.71 -20.98 8.09
CA ALA A 221 -3.51 -21.69 8.54
C ALA A 221 -2.62 -22.10 7.36
N ALA A 222 -3.22 -22.63 6.29
CA ALA A 222 -2.51 -22.99 5.08
C ALA A 222 -1.95 -21.76 4.36
N ALA A 223 -2.73 -20.67 4.25
CA ALA A 223 -2.27 -19.42 3.66
C ALA A 223 -1.07 -18.82 4.43
N LEU A 224 -1.09 -18.85 5.76
CA LEU A 224 0.05 -18.40 6.57
C LEU A 224 1.30 -19.27 6.35
N ASN A 225 1.13 -20.59 6.21
CA ASN A 225 2.23 -21.49 5.86
C ASN A 225 2.80 -21.17 4.48
N LEU A 226 1.94 -20.94 3.48
CA LEU A 226 2.37 -20.51 2.15
C LEU A 226 3.20 -19.22 2.21
N ILE A 227 2.77 -18.21 2.95
CA ILE A 227 3.54 -16.96 3.12
C ILE A 227 4.89 -17.22 3.80
N GLN A 228 4.96 -18.08 4.80
CA GLN A 228 6.24 -18.45 5.42
C GLN A 228 7.17 -19.17 4.43
N THR A 229 6.63 -20.08 3.62
CA THR A 229 7.37 -20.82 2.60
C THR A 229 7.86 -19.88 1.50
N LEU A 230 7.01 -18.95 1.07
CA LEU A 230 7.34 -17.88 0.12
C LEU A 230 8.55 -17.09 0.60
N VAL A 231 8.48 -16.48 1.77
CA VAL A 231 9.57 -15.63 2.30
C VAL A 231 10.89 -16.40 2.45
N LYS A 232 10.83 -17.65 2.89
CA LYS A 232 12.03 -18.51 3.05
C LYS A 232 12.65 -18.94 1.72
N SER A 233 11.84 -19.06 0.68
CA SER A 233 12.27 -19.65 -0.61
C SER A 233 12.61 -18.59 -1.65
N MET A 234 12.05 -17.39 -1.53
CA MET A 234 12.31 -16.27 -2.43
C MET A 234 13.80 -15.95 -2.51
N LYS A 235 14.30 -15.81 -3.73
CA LYS A 235 15.68 -15.35 -3.94
C LYS A 235 15.84 -13.90 -3.49
N ARG A 236 17.03 -13.58 -2.96
CA ARG A 236 17.37 -12.20 -2.63
C ARG A 236 17.29 -11.31 -3.88
N GLY A 237 16.59 -10.19 -3.77
CA GLY A 237 16.37 -9.26 -4.87
C GLY A 237 15.23 -9.62 -5.83
N ALA A 238 14.51 -10.74 -5.61
CA ALA A 238 13.22 -10.95 -6.26
C ALA A 238 12.15 -9.99 -5.75
N HIS A 239 11.13 -9.77 -6.57
CA HIS A 239 10.00 -8.92 -6.24
C HIS A 239 8.78 -9.78 -5.87
N LEU A 240 8.03 -9.32 -4.87
CA LEU A 240 6.68 -9.79 -4.57
C LEU A 240 5.70 -8.69 -4.95
N LEU A 241 4.79 -8.97 -5.88
CA LEU A 241 3.74 -8.04 -6.28
C LEU A 241 2.38 -8.56 -5.77
N VAL A 242 1.77 -7.82 -4.86
CA VAL A 242 0.43 -8.13 -4.36
C VAL A 242 -0.51 -7.01 -4.78
N VAL A 243 -1.57 -7.38 -5.51
CA VAL A 243 -2.59 -6.45 -6.01
C VAL A 243 -3.95 -7.01 -5.65
N GLU A 244 -4.75 -6.25 -4.91
CA GLU A 244 -6.04 -6.72 -4.43
C GLU A 244 -7.19 -5.77 -4.71
N SER A 245 -8.41 -6.33 -4.74
CA SER A 245 -9.64 -5.55 -4.85
C SER A 245 -9.86 -4.71 -3.61
N ALA A 246 -10.00 -3.39 -3.80
CA ALA A 246 -10.18 -2.43 -2.71
C ALA A 246 -11.58 -2.47 -2.04
N GLY A 247 -12.49 -3.33 -2.52
CA GLY A 247 -13.83 -3.54 -1.95
C GLY A 247 -13.96 -4.81 -1.10
N SER A 248 -13.01 -5.75 -1.22
CA SER A 248 -13.05 -7.05 -0.56
C SER A 248 -12.01 -7.09 0.54
N PHE A 249 -12.37 -6.61 1.74
CA PHE A 249 -11.48 -6.64 2.88
C PHE A 249 -11.48 -8.04 3.53
N SER A 250 -10.44 -8.84 3.30
CA SER A 250 -10.21 -10.03 4.12
C SER A 250 -9.69 -9.62 5.49
N HIS A 251 -10.62 -9.59 6.43
CA HIS A 251 -10.39 -9.38 7.84
C HIS A 251 -9.82 -10.66 8.46
N LEU A 252 -8.53 -10.66 8.74
CA LEU A 252 -7.85 -11.71 9.48
C LEU A 252 -7.99 -11.46 10.98
N LYS A 253 -8.78 -12.31 11.64
CA LYS A 253 -8.87 -12.30 13.11
C LYS A 253 -7.68 -13.05 13.72
N VAL A 254 -6.84 -12.37 14.50
CA VAL A 254 -5.73 -12.93 15.29
C VAL A 254 -6.02 -12.63 16.76
N GLY A 255 -6.35 -13.68 17.51
CA GLY A 255 -6.91 -13.54 18.86
C GLY A 255 -8.21 -12.71 18.83
N ASN A 256 -8.23 -11.61 19.61
CA ASN A 256 -9.37 -10.69 19.67
C ASN A 256 -9.26 -9.49 18.73
N LYS A 257 -8.22 -9.42 17.89
CA LYS A 257 -7.98 -8.30 16.98
C LYS A 257 -8.16 -8.72 15.53
N THR A 258 -8.59 -7.77 14.71
CA THR A 258 -8.81 -7.96 13.29
C THR A 258 -7.79 -7.13 12.52
N TYR A 259 -7.07 -7.78 11.61
CA TYR A 259 -6.05 -7.20 10.76
C TYR A 259 -6.45 -7.38 9.30
N MET A 260 -5.95 -6.53 8.42
CA MET A 260 -6.07 -6.79 6.99
C MET A 260 -4.96 -7.73 6.56
N VAL A 261 -5.25 -8.67 5.66
CA VAL A 261 -4.28 -9.67 5.18
C VAL A 261 -2.95 -9.06 4.76
N TYR A 262 -2.98 -7.94 4.04
CA TYR A 262 -1.76 -7.27 3.59
C TYR A 262 -0.88 -6.71 4.73
N MET A 263 -1.44 -6.43 5.91
CA MET A 263 -0.65 -6.01 7.08
C MET A 263 0.30 -7.11 7.56
N LEU A 264 0.01 -8.37 7.24
CA LEU A 264 0.93 -9.47 7.54
C LEU A 264 2.19 -9.36 6.70
N LEU A 265 2.06 -9.07 5.40
CA LEU A 265 3.19 -8.98 4.48
C LEU A 265 4.12 -7.83 4.86
N ASP A 266 3.54 -6.67 5.18
CA ASP A 266 4.31 -5.49 5.59
C ASP A 266 5.03 -5.66 6.93
N ALA A 267 4.61 -6.63 7.75
CA ALA A 267 5.24 -6.94 9.03
C ALA A 267 6.44 -7.91 8.90
N ILE A 268 6.68 -8.48 7.72
CA ILE A 268 7.77 -9.42 7.47
C ILE A 268 9.05 -8.62 7.25
N GLN A 269 9.99 -8.73 8.19
CA GLN A 269 11.25 -7.96 8.18
C GLN A 269 12.15 -8.27 6.98
N ASP A 270 12.03 -9.48 6.41
CA ASP A 270 12.80 -9.91 5.24
C ASP A 270 12.29 -9.32 3.91
N LEU A 271 11.13 -8.64 3.92
CA LEU A 271 10.57 -7.97 2.75
C LEU A 271 10.76 -6.45 2.86
N GLU A 272 11.45 -5.89 1.87
CA GLU A 272 11.54 -4.45 1.70
C GLU A 272 10.38 -3.95 0.82
N LEU A 273 9.67 -2.93 1.27
CA LEU A 273 8.62 -2.32 0.47
C LEU A 273 9.20 -1.45 -0.64
N VAL A 274 8.99 -1.85 -1.89
CA VAL A 274 9.48 -1.13 -3.07
C VAL A 274 8.46 -0.10 -3.59
N ILE A 275 7.17 -0.45 -3.64
CA ILE A 275 6.09 0.40 -4.14
C ILE A 275 4.84 0.19 -3.30
N ASN A 276 4.14 1.28 -2.97
CA ASN A 276 2.77 1.26 -2.47
C ASN A 276 1.94 2.39 -3.12
N GLU A 277 0.64 2.17 -3.19
CA GLU A 277 -0.40 3.02 -3.75
C GLU A 277 -1.74 2.78 -3.05
N ASP A 278 -2.39 3.84 -2.60
CA ASP A 278 -3.75 3.72 -2.09
C ASP A 278 -4.73 3.22 -3.17
N SER A 279 -5.95 2.89 -2.73
CA SER A 279 -7.03 2.45 -3.61
C SER A 279 -7.24 3.39 -4.80
N ARG A 280 -7.01 2.87 -6.00
CA ARG A 280 -7.18 3.55 -7.29
C ARG A 280 -8.27 2.87 -8.11
N TRP A 281 -9.04 3.68 -8.83
CA TRP A 281 -9.95 3.19 -9.87
C TRP A 281 -9.19 3.09 -11.19
N TYR A 282 -9.13 1.89 -11.74
CA TYR A 282 -8.86 1.69 -13.16
C TYR A 282 -10.18 1.85 -13.93
N ARG A 283 -10.19 2.79 -14.89
CA ARG A 283 -11.30 3.01 -15.80
C ARG A 283 -10.84 2.73 -17.22
N HIS A 284 -11.50 1.80 -17.91
CA HIS A 284 -11.20 1.57 -19.32
C HIS A 284 -11.74 2.74 -20.17
N PRO A 285 -11.23 2.95 -21.39
CA PRO A 285 -11.76 3.96 -22.31
C PRO A 285 -13.23 3.73 -22.66
N ASP A 286 -14.01 4.80 -22.83
CA ASP A 286 -15.45 4.75 -23.13
C ASP A 286 -15.76 4.19 -24.53
N ASN A 287 -14.81 4.31 -25.47
CA ASN A 287 -14.96 3.83 -26.85
C ASN A 287 -14.67 2.32 -27.00
N LEU A 288 -14.51 1.59 -25.89
CA LEU A 288 -14.18 0.18 -25.93
C LEU A 288 -15.36 -0.66 -26.46
N LYS A 289 -15.11 -1.42 -27.54
CA LYS A 289 -16.08 -2.35 -28.11
C LYS A 289 -15.72 -3.78 -27.74
N TYR A 290 -16.58 -4.44 -26.97
CA TYR A 290 -16.46 -5.84 -26.59
C TYR A 290 -17.85 -6.50 -26.60
N PRO A 291 -17.99 -7.83 -26.83
CA PRO A 291 -19.31 -8.47 -26.93
C PRO A 291 -20.17 -8.36 -25.67
N ILE A 292 -19.56 -8.09 -24.52
CA ILE A 292 -20.23 -7.85 -23.24
C ILE A 292 -19.59 -6.66 -22.50
N ASP A 293 -20.28 -6.14 -21.47
CA ASP A 293 -19.77 -5.01 -20.68
C ASP A 293 -18.49 -5.38 -19.91
N VAL A 294 -17.41 -4.69 -20.26
CA VAL A 294 -16.15 -4.76 -19.52
C VAL A 294 -16.29 -3.96 -18.23
N GLN A 295 -15.87 -4.54 -17.11
CA GLN A 295 -16.03 -3.92 -15.80
C GLN A 295 -14.81 -3.06 -15.45
N ASN A 296 -15.08 -1.89 -14.86
CA ASN A 296 -14.06 -1.08 -14.19
C ASN A 296 -13.60 -1.75 -12.89
N MET A 297 -12.38 -1.45 -12.45
CA MET A 297 -11.78 -2.12 -11.29
C MET A 297 -11.27 -1.12 -10.28
N ARG A 298 -11.44 -1.43 -8.99
CA ARG A 298 -10.79 -0.70 -7.90
C ARG A 298 -9.73 -1.58 -7.27
N TYR A 299 -8.47 -1.20 -7.43
CA TYR A 299 -7.31 -1.95 -6.92
C TYR A 299 -6.51 -1.09 -5.93
N PHE A 300 -5.69 -1.70 -5.09
CA PHE A 300 -4.75 -0.98 -4.23
C PHE A 300 -3.44 -1.76 -4.03
N ILE A 301 -2.38 -1.03 -3.65
CA ILE A 301 -1.06 -1.54 -3.27
C ILE A 301 -0.74 -0.96 -1.86
N PRO A 302 -0.90 -1.68 -0.75
CA PRO A 302 -1.20 -1.06 0.56
C PRO A 302 -0.15 -0.06 1.14
N PHE A 303 -0.54 1.22 1.34
CA PHE A 303 0.26 2.25 2.06
C PHE A 303 -0.01 2.32 3.56
N LEU A 304 -1.30 2.24 3.97
CA LEU A 304 -1.68 2.27 5.39
C LEU A 304 -1.02 1.15 6.19
N ALA A 305 -0.79 -0.01 5.57
CA ALA A 305 -0.10 -1.09 6.25
C ALA A 305 1.40 -0.90 6.36
N TRP A 306 2.10 -0.27 5.41
CA TRP A 306 3.48 0.16 5.61
C TRP A 306 3.60 1.06 6.83
N TYR A 307 2.70 2.04 6.96
CA TYR A 307 2.67 2.91 8.13
C TYR A 307 2.37 2.13 9.41
N LEU A 308 1.39 1.23 9.39
CA LEU A 308 1.02 0.42 10.55
C LEU A 308 2.08 -0.64 10.92
N SER A 309 2.85 -1.13 9.94
CA SER A 309 3.96 -2.07 10.18
C SER A 309 5.14 -1.36 10.83
N HIS A 310 5.49 -0.15 10.37
CA HIS A 310 6.47 0.70 11.04
C HIS A 310 5.98 1.16 12.42
N LEU A 311 4.68 1.37 12.59
CA LEU A 311 4.07 1.67 13.88
C LEU A 311 4.12 0.47 14.85
N ALA A 312 4.17 -0.76 14.33
CA ALA A 312 4.30 -1.98 15.11
C ALA A 312 5.77 -2.33 15.40
N ALA A 313 6.65 -2.23 14.40
CA ALA A 313 8.07 -2.56 14.49
C ALA A 313 8.87 -1.52 15.28
N ASP A 314 8.65 -0.24 15.00
CA ASP A 314 9.32 0.89 15.64
C ASP A 314 8.31 1.93 16.19
N PRO A 315 7.47 1.57 17.19
CA PRO A 315 6.34 2.41 17.60
C PRO A 315 6.73 3.81 18.06
N LEU A 316 7.85 3.95 18.78
CA LEU A 316 8.33 5.23 19.26
C LEU A 316 8.74 6.15 18.10
N ARG A 317 9.59 5.65 17.19
CA ARG A 317 10.11 6.42 16.04
C ARG A 317 8.97 6.85 15.13
N THR A 318 8.08 5.93 14.78
CA THR A 318 6.95 6.22 13.89
C THR A 318 6.00 7.24 14.49
N LYS A 319 5.64 7.12 15.79
CA LYS A 319 4.79 8.11 16.48
C LYS A 319 5.46 9.49 16.59
N ALA A 320 6.77 9.52 16.84
CA ALA A 320 7.57 10.74 16.88
C ALA A 320 7.57 11.45 15.53
N CYS A 321 7.90 10.74 14.44
CA CYS A 321 7.87 11.28 13.08
C CYS A 321 6.49 11.82 12.70
N THR A 322 5.42 11.05 12.96
CA THR A 322 4.04 11.50 12.72
C THR A 322 3.70 12.75 13.50
N SER A 323 4.08 12.82 14.78
CA SER A 323 3.82 14.00 15.63
C SER A 323 4.58 15.24 15.13
N GLY A 324 5.84 15.07 14.72
CA GLY A 324 6.66 16.14 14.12
C GLY A 324 6.06 16.69 12.82
N LEU A 325 5.71 15.79 11.90
CA LEU A 325 5.08 16.16 10.63
C LEU A 325 3.77 16.92 10.85
N LEU A 326 2.86 16.38 11.67
CA LEU A 326 1.57 17.01 11.94
C LEU A 326 1.71 18.35 12.67
N SER A 327 2.65 18.48 13.62
CA SER A 327 2.88 19.75 14.33
C SER A 327 3.41 20.84 13.38
N GLY A 328 4.32 20.48 12.47
CA GLY A 328 4.83 21.39 11.44
C GLY A 328 3.73 21.81 10.45
N LEU A 329 2.96 20.84 9.96
CA LEU A 329 1.84 21.09 9.05
C LEU A 329 0.75 21.95 9.71
N GLN A 330 0.49 21.76 11.01
CA GLN A 330 -0.46 22.58 11.76
C GLN A 330 -0.04 24.06 11.73
N GLU A 331 1.22 24.35 12.06
CA GLU A 331 1.74 25.71 12.08
C GLU A 331 1.80 26.31 10.66
N LEU A 332 2.25 25.55 9.67
CA LEU A 332 2.29 25.97 8.27
C LEU A 332 0.89 26.34 7.75
N THR A 333 -0.10 25.48 8.02
CA THR A 333 -1.49 25.69 7.58
C THR A 333 -2.11 26.89 8.28
N ALA A 334 -1.91 27.02 9.60
CA ALA A 334 -2.41 28.17 10.36
C ALA A 334 -1.80 29.50 9.89
N GLN A 335 -0.51 29.52 9.52
CA GLN A 335 0.13 30.72 8.95
C GLN A 335 -0.49 31.10 7.60
N LYS A 336 -0.67 30.13 6.70
CA LYS A 336 -1.30 30.37 5.39
C LYS A 336 -2.74 30.87 5.51
N LEU A 337 -3.56 30.19 6.31
CA LEU A 337 -4.98 30.53 6.48
C LEU A 337 -5.20 31.85 7.24
N SER A 338 -4.25 32.29 8.05
CA SER A 338 -4.32 33.60 8.73
C SER A 338 -3.85 34.77 7.85
N GLY A 339 -3.35 34.50 6.63
CA GLY A 339 -2.88 35.55 5.70
C GLY A 339 -1.45 36.03 5.96
N ALA A 340 -0.61 35.21 6.61
CA ALA A 340 0.79 35.56 6.84
C ALA A 340 1.55 35.69 5.51
N LYS A 341 2.25 36.82 5.31
CA LYS A 341 2.97 37.12 4.05
C LYS A 341 4.25 36.31 3.86
N LYS A 342 4.85 35.79 4.94
CA LYS A 342 6.07 34.99 4.93
C LYS A 342 5.95 33.84 5.92
N LEU A 343 6.55 32.70 5.57
CA LEU A 343 6.65 31.56 6.46
C LEU A 343 7.73 31.81 7.52
N ASP A 344 7.37 31.56 8.78
CA ASP A 344 8.25 31.75 9.94
C ASP A 344 9.00 30.44 10.28
N LYS A 345 10.23 30.55 10.80
CA LYS A 345 11.03 29.44 11.36
C LYS A 345 10.25 28.61 12.39
N ARG A 346 9.18 29.16 12.95
CA ARG A 346 8.24 28.48 13.86
C ARG A 346 7.70 27.16 13.30
N VAL A 347 7.60 27.00 11.99
CA VAL A 347 7.23 25.70 11.36
C VAL A 347 8.24 24.62 11.75
N ILE A 348 9.54 24.91 11.65
CA ILE A 348 10.63 23.99 11.99
C ILE A 348 10.64 23.74 13.50
N GLU A 349 10.48 24.79 14.31
CA GLU A 349 10.44 24.67 15.78
C GLU A 349 9.28 23.78 16.24
N MET A 350 8.12 23.88 15.59
CA MET A 350 6.96 23.01 15.85
C MET A 350 7.17 21.58 15.35
N THR A 351 7.86 21.39 14.22
CA THR A 351 8.27 20.05 13.77
C THR A 351 9.20 19.39 14.78
N CYS A 352 10.22 20.10 15.27
CA CYS A 352 11.12 19.61 16.31
C CYS A 352 10.39 19.31 17.62
N TYR A 353 9.46 20.17 18.04
CA TYR A 353 8.62 19.91 19.21
C TYR A 353 7.82 18.61 19.07
N GLY A 354 7.16 18.40 17.92
CA GLY A 354 6.41 17.18 17.66
C GLY A 354 7.31 15.93 17.68
N LEU A 355 8.45 16.01 16.99
CA LEU A 355 9.38 14.90 16.82
C LEU A 355 10.09 14.49 18.12
N PHE A 356 10.62 15.45 18.87
CA PHE A 356 11.51 15.15 20.00
C PHE A 356 10.84 15.23 21.37
N ILE A 357 9.67 15.87 21.48
CA ILE A 357 9.00 16.10 22.77
C ILE A 357 7.62 15.47 22.77
N SER A 358 6.70 15.98 21.95
CA SER A 358 5.28 15.60 21.99
C SER A 358 5.06 14.12 21.69
N GLY A 359 5.62 13.64 20.57
CA GLY A 359 5.47 12.25 20.14
C GLY A 359 6.04 11.23 21.15
N PRO A 360 7.31 11.37 21.57
CA PRO A 360 7.91 10.51 22.59
C PRO A 360 7.17 10.55 23.93
N LEU A 361 6.85 11.74 24.44
CA LEU A 361 6.15 11.88 25.72
C LEU A 361 4.76 11.21 25.66
N GLY A 362 4.01 11.45 24.59
CA GLY A 362 2.73 10.79 24.37
C GLY A 362 2.87 9.27 24.32
N HIS A 363 3.84 8.73 23.58
CA HIS A 363 4.11 7.30 23.53
C HIS A 363 4.29 6.69 24.94
N PHE A 364 5.17 7.26 25.76
CA PHE A 364 5.43 6.74 27.10
C PHE A 364 4.22 6.85 28.03
N LEU A 365 3.52 7.99 28.05
CA LEU A 365 2.37 8.19 28.93
C LEU A 365 1.22 7.23 28.62
N TYR A 366 0.91 7.02 27.34
CA TYR A 366 -0.10 6.05 26.92
C TYR A 366 0.35 4.60 27.15
N GLU A 367 1.64 4.31 27.05
CA GLU A 367 2.16 2.99 27.39
C GLU A 367 2.04 2.69 28.90
N VAL A 368 2.35 3.66 29.76
CA VAL A 368 2.14 3.55 31.21
C VAL A 368 0.66 3.27 31.51
N MET A 369 -0.26 4.03 30.91
CA MET A 369 -1.69 3.78 31.07
C MET A 369 -2.07 2.37 30.60
N ASN A 370 -1.61 1.94 29.44
CA ASN A 370 -1.91 0.60 28.93
C ASN A 370 -1.38 -0.50 29.86
N LYS A 371 -0.19 -0.34 30.44
CA LYS A 371 0.38 -1.26 31.45
C LYS A 371 -0.48 -1.34 32.72
N VAL A 372 -0.93 -0.21 33.26
CA VAL A 372 -1.80 -0.13 34.46
C VAL A 372 -3.12 -0.91 34.29
N PHE A 373 -3.65 -0.92 33.07
CA PHE A 373 -4.92 -1.58 32.72
C PHE A 373 -4.74 -2.91 31.97
N THR A 374 -3.51 -3.43 31.85
CA THR A 374 -3.25 -4.72 31.18
C THR A 374 -3.96 -5.86 31.89
N GLY A 375 -4.52 -6.79 31.12
CA GLY A 375 -5.25 -7.95 31.63
C GLY A 375 -6.64 -7.66 32.21
N LYS A 376 -7.09 -6.40 32.19
CA LYS A 376 -8.41 -5.98 32.69
C LYS A 376 -9.33 -5.62 31.53
N SER A 377 -10.62 -5.97 31.62
CA SER A 377 -11.63 -5.67 30.60
C SER A 377 -12.94 -5.17 31.20
N GLY A 378 -13.83 -4.65 30.36
CA GLY A 378 -15.16 -4.17 30.77
C GLY A 378 -15.27 -2.66 30.98
N LEU A 379 -16.48 -2.20 31.32
CA LEU A 379 -16.83 -0.78 31.40
C LEU A 379 -15.99 -0.01 32.43
N LYS A 380 -15.70 -0.61 33.59
CA LYS A 380 -14.88 0.00 34.66
C LYS A 380 -13.47 0.35 34.17
N VAL A 381 -12.89 -0.49 33.30
CA VAL A 381 -11.56 -0.24 32.72
C VAL A 381 -11.61 0.91 31.72
N LYS A 382 -12.64 0.95 30.87
CA LYS A 382 -12.82 2.06 29.91
C LYS A 382 -12.96 3.40 30.64
N ILE A 383 -13.75 3.44 31.72
CA ILE A 383 -13.89 4.62 32.59
C ILE A 383 -12.56 4.96 33.28
N GLY A 384 -11.86 3.96 33.80
CA GLY A 384 -10.54 4.16 34.43
C GLY A 384 -9.51 4.75 33.48
N GLN A 385 -9.43 4.26 32.24
CA GLN A 385 -8.58 4.81 31.19
C GLN A 385 -8.97 6.24 30.81
N LEU A 386 -10.28 6.54 30.77
CA LEU A 386 -10.78 7.89 30.53
C LEU A 386 -10.33 8.87 31.62
N LEU A 387 -10.47 8.49 32.89
CA LEU A 387 -10.02 9.30 34.02
C LEU A 387 -8.49 9.45 34.02
N PHE A 388 -7.74 8.38 33.77
CA PHE A 388 -6.28 8.42 33.68
C PHE A 388 -5.80 9.37 32.58
N SER A 389 -6.41 9.28 31.39
CA SER A 389 -6.11 10.15 30.26
C SER A 389 -6.40 11.63 30.59
N ASN A 390 -7.55 11.92 31.20
CA ASN A 390 -7.99 13.30 31.48
C ASN A 390 -7.31 13.94 32.69
N LEU A 391 -6.95 13.16 33.70
CA LEU A 391 -6.44 13.68 34.98
C LEU A 391 -4.92 13.58 35.10
N LEU A 392 -4.26 12.71 34.33
CA LEU A 392 -2.80 12.54 34.36
C LEU A 392 -2.16 12.91 33.03
N ILE A 393 -2.55 12.25 31.94
CA ILE A 393 -1.88 12.45 30.64
C ILE A 393 -2.11 13.88 30.13
N SER A 394 -3.37 14.33 30.10
CA SER A 394 -3.72 15.64 29.55
C SER A 394 -3.04 16.82 30.28
N PRO A 395 -3.03 16.90 31.63
CA PRO A 395 -2.32 17.98 32.32
C PRO A 395 -0.81 18.00 32.05
N ILE A 396 -0.16 16.84 31.97
CA ILE A 396 1.27 16.72 31.67
C ILE A 396 1.55 17.21 30.24
N MET A 397 0.77 16.74 29.26
CA MET A 397 0.92 17.13 27.86
C MET A 397 0.66 18.63 27.66
N ASN A 398 -0.40 19.18 28.27
CA ASN A 398 -0.75 20.60 28.16
C ASN A 398 0.31 21.50 28.82
N SER A 399 0.82 21.12 30.00
CA SER A 399 1.90 21.86 30.67
C SER A 399 3.18 21.87 29.83
N THR A 400 3.52 20.72 29.24
CA THR A 400 4.69 20.58 28.35
C THR A 400 4.53 21.46 27.11
N TYR A 401 3.35 21.44 26.47
CA TYR A 401 3.05 22.29 25.33
C TYR A 401 3.17 23.78 25.66
N LEU A 402 2.57 24.25 26.76
CA LEU A 402 2.63 25.65 27.18
C LEU A 402 4.07 26.10 27.49
N THR A 403 4.87 25.19 28.06
CA THR A 403 6.30 25.41 28.29
C THR A 403 7.05 25.57 26.97
N ALA A 404 6.88 24.62 26.05
CA ALA A 404 7.52 24.65 24.73
C ALA A 404 7.13 25.92 23.96
N MET A 405 5.85 26.27 23.95
CA MET A 405 5.35 27.46 23.26
C MET A 405 5.88 28.77 23.86
N SER A 406 6.07 28.83 25.19
CA SER A 406 6.68 29.98 25.85
C SER A 406 8.16 30.12 25.48
N ILE A 407 8.90 29.01 25.42
CA ILE A 407 10.31 29.00 25.00
C ILE A 407 10.45 29.41 23.54
N ILE A 408 9.62 28.86 22.65
CA ILE A 408 9.54 29.22 21.23
C ILE A 408 9.22 30.71 21.05
N ALA A 409 8.36 31.27 21.90
CA ALA A 409 8.08 32.71 21.93
C ALA A 409 9.21 33.57 22.53
N GLY A 410 10.34 32.96 22.93
CA GLY A 410 11.53 33.66 23.43
C GLY A 410 11.60 33.82 24.94
N VAL A 411 10.67 33.26 25.73
CA VAL A 411 10.70 33.35 27.19
C VAL A 411 11.81 32.46 27.75
N ARG A 412 12.77 33.05 28.47
CA ARG A 412 13.89 32.32 29.10
C ARG A 412 13.89 32.32 30.63
N SER A 413 13.12 33.20 31.28
CA SER A 413 13.05 33.29 32.75
C SER A 413 12.18 32.17 33.34
N PRO A 414 12.68 31.37 34.30
CA PRO A 414 11.89 30.33 34.96
C PRO A 414 10.63 30.85 35.65
N ALA A 415 10.70 32.02 36.28
CA ALA A 415 9.55 32.65 36.93
C ALA A 415 8.45 33.02 35.93
N LYS A 416 8.83 33.59 34.77
CA LYS A 416 7.89 33.93 33.69
C LYS A 416 7.30 32.68 33.03
N LEU A 417 8.10 31.62 32.86
CA LEU A 417 7.61 30.32 32.38
C LEU A 417 6.55 29.75 33.33
N LYS A 418 6.84 29.72 34.63
CA LYS A 418 5.89 29.24 35.65
C LYS A 418 4.59 30.06 35.64
N ALA A 419 4.68 31.37 35.51
CA ALA A 419 3.51 32.25 35.42
C ALA A 419 2.67 31.95 34.17
N ASN A 420 3.30 31.82 32.99
CA ASN A 420 2.61 31.49 31.74
C ASN A 420 1.87 30.15 31.82
N ILE A 421 2.52 29.13 32.39
CA ILE A 421 1.90 27.80 32.58
C ILE A 421 0.72 27.91 33.54
N LYS A 422 0.89 28.58 34.69
CA LYS A 422 -0.17 28.74 35.70
C LYS A 422 -1.41 29.42 35.11
N THR A 423 -1.22 30.46 34.30
CA THR A 423 -2.32 31.20 33.67
C THR A 423 -2.95 30.43 32.51
N GLY A 424 -2.15 29.74 31.70
CA GLY A 424 -2.61 29.07 30.49
C GLY A 424 -3.20 27.67 30.71
N LEU A 425 -2.80 26.97 31.78
CA LEU A 425 -3.12 25.55 31.97
C LEU A 425 -4.62 25.30 32.14
N LEU A 426 -5.29 26.03 33.03
CA LEU A 426 -6.72 25.80 33.28
C LEU A 426 -7.61 26.07 32.05
N PRO A 427 -7.45 27.19 31.31
CA PRO A 427 -8.18 27.40 30.06
C PRO A 427 -7.94 26.28 29.04
N MET A 428 -6.68 25.86 28.87
CA MET A 428 -6.34 24.77 27.95
C MET A 428 -6.96 23.44 28.39
N GLN A 429 -6.95 23.17 29.70
CA GLN A 429 -7.48 21.96 30.28
C GLN A 429 -9.00 21.84 30.11
N LYS A 430 -9.74 22.95 30.23
CA LYS A 430 -11.19 22.98 29.97
C LYS A 430 -11.51 22.53 28.54
N ILE A 431 -10.74 22.98 27.55
CA ILE A 431 -10.92 22.55 26.16
C ILE A 431 -10.57 21.06 26.01
N SER A 432 -9.45 20.62 26.59
CA SER A 432 -9.06 19.20 26.56
C SER A 432 -10.09 18.28 27.20
N TRP A 433 -10.72 18.69 28.31
CA TRP A 433 -11.77 17.90 28.97
C TRP A 433 -13.08 17.81 28.19
N ILE A 434 -13.30 18.68 27.20
CA ILE A 434 -14.43 18.58 26.28
C ILE A 434 -14.08 17.64 25.10
N ILE A 435 -12.90 17.83 24.50
CA ILE A 435 -12.50 17.11 23.27
C ILE A 435 -12.03 15.68 23.57
N SER A 436 -11.29 15.48 24.66
CA SER A 436 -10.63 14.20 24.92
C SER A 436 -11.58 13.04 25.25
N PRO A 437 -12.72 13.23 25.96
CA PRO A 437 -13.66 12.13 26.16
C PRO A 437 -14.28 11.63 24.86
N LEU A 438 -14.70 12.54 23.97
CA LEU A 438 -15.28 12.18 22.68
C LEU A 438 -14.30 11.39 21.82
N THR A 439 -13.06 11.87 21.74
CA THR A 439 -12.02 11.25 20.93
C THR A 439 -11.54 9.92 21.53
N LEU A 440 -11.44 9.82 22.86
CA LEU A 440 -11.07 8.58 23.52
C LEU A 440 -12.15 7.50 23.40
N ILE A 441 -13.43 7.86 23.46
CA ILE A 441 -14.53 6.90 23.22
C ILE A 441 -14.44 6.31 21.82
N VAL A 442 -14.19 7.15 20.80
CA VAL A 442 -13.95 6.69 19.43
C VAL A 442 -12.73 5.76 19.38
N ALA A 443 -11.60 6.16 19.98
CA ALA A 443 -10.39 5.34 20.00
C ALA A 443 -10.60 3.98 20.69
N GLN A 444 -11.29 3.95 21.83
CA GLN A 444 -11.56 2.72 22.60
C GLN A 444 -12.52 1.75 21.89
N ASN A 445 -13.44 2.27 21.08
CA ASN A 445 -14.45 1.45 20.40
C ASN A 445 -14.03 1.04 18.99
N MET A 446 -13.20 1.84 18.32
CA MET A 446 -12.92 1.67 16.89
C MET A 446 -11.44 1.39 16.56
N LEU A 447 -10.50 1.66 17.47
CA LEU A 447 -9.07 1.66 17.15
C LEU A 447 -8.23 0.73 18.06
N PRO A 448 -7.25 -0.01 17.50
CA PRO A 448 -6.24 -0.69 18.31
C PRO A 448 -5.42 0.30 19.17
N PRO A 449 -5.04 -0.05 20.41
CA PRO A 449 -4.27 0.85 21.29
C PRO A 449 -2.95 1.37 20.70
N THR A 450 -2.35 0.63 19.77
CA THR A 450 -1.11 1.02 19.09
C THR A 450 -1.29 2.26 18.22
N THR A 451 -2.49 2.49 17.68
CA THR A 451 -2.81 3.60 16.76
C THR A 451 -3.37 4.85 17.46
N TRP A 452 -3.57 4.79 18.78
CA TRP A 452 -4.18 5.88 19.53
C TRP A 452 -3.38 7.18 19.48
N VAL A 453 -2.05 7.12 19.67
CA VAL A 453 -1.20 8.32 19.63
C VAL A 453 -1.25 9.02 18.25
N PRO A 454 -1.07 8.33 17.11
CA PRO A 454 -1.29 8.93 15.79
C PRO A 454 -2.70 9.52 15.60
N PHE A 455 -3.73 8.82 16.07
CA PHE A 455 -5.11 9.32 16.01
C PHE A 455 -5.28 10.62 16.81
N PHE A 456 -4.78 10.69 18.05
CA PHE A 456 -4.84 11.91 18.86
C PHE A 456 -4.01 13.04 18.26
N ASN A 457 -2.85 12.73 17.64
CA ASN A 457 -2.07 13.74 16.92
C ASN A 457 -2.86 14.31 15.72
N LEU A 458 -3.64 13.49 15.02
CA LEU A 458 -4.50 13.95 13.92
C LEU A 458 -5.62 14.86 14.41
N ILE A 459 -6.28 14.48 15.50
CA ILE A 459 -7.29 15.33 16.15
C ILE A 459 -6.67 16.66 16.59
N ALA A 460 -5.50 16.61 17.24
CA ALA A 460 -4.76 17.78 17.67
C ALA A 460 -4.39 18.68 16.48
N PHE A 461 -3.99 18.10 15.34
CA PHE A 461 -3.74 18.83 14.11
C PHE A 461 -5.00 19.58 13.62
N VAL A 462 -6.16 18.93 13.56
CA VAL A 462 -7.41 19.56 13.07
C VAL A 462 -7.84 20.72 13.99
N PHE A 463 -8.03 20.44 15.28
CA PHE A 463 -8.47 21.45 16.23
C PHE A 463 -7.41 22.53 16.47
N GLY A 464 -6.15 22.12 16.56
CA GLY A 464 -5.01 23.00 16.73
C GLY A 464 -4.83 23.95 15.54
N THR A 465 -5.05 23.48 14.31
CA THR A 465 -5.04 24.34 13.12
C THR A 465 -6.14 25.38 13.20
N TYR A 466 -7.38 24.97 13.54
CA TYR A 466 -8.50 25.88 13.69
C TYR A 466 -8.23 26.96 14.75
N ILE A 467 -7.87 26.56 15.98
CA ILE A 467 -7.60 27.47 17.08
C ILE A 467 -6.44 28.41 16.75
N ASN A 468 -5.32 27.88 16.23
CA ASN A 468 -4.16 28.69 15.88
C ASN A 468 -4.49 29.70 14.78
N THR A 469 -5.29 29.30 13.79
CA THR A 469 -5.73 30.20 12.72
C THR A 469 -6.57 31.35 13.28
N MET A 470 -7.55 31.04 14.14
CA MET A 470 -8.43 32.05 14.75
C MET A 470 -7.64 33.04 15.61
N VAL A 471 -6.73 32.56 16.45
CA VAL A 471 -5.88 33.40 17.30
C VAL A 471 -4.98 34.31 16.45
N LYS A 472 -4.33 33.76 15.42
CA LYS A 472 -3.46 34.55 14.53
C LYS A 472 -4.24 35.59 13.75
N ARG A 473 -5.42 35.24 13.23
CA ARG A 473 -6.29 36.17 12.50
C ARG A 473 -6.73 37.34 13.37
N LYS A 474 -7.13 37.07 14.62
CA LYS A 474 -7.50 38.10 15.60
C LYS A 474 -6.32 39.05 15.88
N ARG A 475 -5.12 38.50 16.07
CA ARG A 475 -3.91 39.32 16.30
C ARG A 475 -3.58 40.21 15.09
N ILE A 476 -3.66 39.67 13.88
CA ILE A 476 -3.42 40.44 12.65
C ILE A 476 -4.44 41.59 12.52
N SER A 477 -5.72 41.34 12.83
CA SER A 477 -6.73 42.41 12.81
C SER A 477 -6.49 43.47 13.88
N GLU A 478 -6.09 43.08 15.10
CA GLU A 478 -5.75 44.04 16.17
C GLU A 478 -4.52 44.88 15.83
N ASP A 479 -3.49 44.26 15.24
CA ASP A 479 -2.28 44.96 14.80
C ASP A 479 -2.55 45.91 13.61
N ALA A 480 -3.54 45.58 12.76
CA ALA A 480 -4.00 46.48 11.70
C ALA A 480 -4.82 47.65 12.27
N ALA A 481 -5.70 47.40 13.24
CA ALA A 481 -6.51 48.43 13.90
C ALA A 481 -5.68 49.41 14.74
N LYS A 482 -4.51 49.00 15.26
CA LYS A 482 -3.56 49.90 15.96
C LYS A 482 -2.72 50.77 15.02
N LYS A 483 -2.72 50.49 13.73
CA LYS A 483 -1.96 51.23 12.69
C LYS A 483 -2.84 52.21 11.90
N GLN A 484 -4.16 52.13 12.07
CA GLN A 484 -5.13 53.16 11.68
C GLN A 484 -5.33 54.10 12.86
#